data_AF-A0A920BQE8-F1
#
_entry.id   AF-A0A920BQE8-F1
#
_cell.length_a   1.000
_cell.length_b   1.000
_cell.length_c   1.000
_cell.angle_alpha   90.00
_cell.angle_beta   90.00
_cell.angle_gamma   90.00
#
_symmetry.space_group_name_H-M   'P 1'
#
loop_
_entity.id
_entity.type
_entity.pdbx_description
1 polymer ?
#
loop_
_entity_poly.entity_id
_entity_poly.type
_entity_poly.pdbx_seq_one_letter_code
_entity_poly.pdbx_strand_id
1 'polypeptide(L)'
;MQRIFAEYVAGRGMTSIARGLTQNGIACPSAYDRARNPHRQTRIWETTAIRAILQYPQYTGRQVWNRVRTDEVLIDIDDVALGHENRRCWNDPSQWVWSRSESDTSLISPDRYARAQETVKRRGT
;
A
#
# COMPACT_ATOMS: atom_id res chain seq x y z
N MET A 1 -4.47 8.28 9.73
CA MET A 1 -3.49 7.21 9.45
C MET A 1 -2.97 6.54 10.73
N GLN A 2 -2.47 7.26 11.72
CA GLN A 2 -1.93 6.67 12.97
C GLN A 2 -2.84 5.64 13.65
N ARG A 3 -4.14 5.94 13.74
CA ARG A 3 -5.17 5.04 14.27
C ARG A 3 -5.27 3.71 13.50
N ILE A 4 -5.18 3.74 12.17
CA ILE A 4 -5.26 2.53 11.32
C ILE A 4 -4.11 1.59 11.65
N PHE A 5 -2.88 2.12 11.69
CA PHE A 5 -1.69 1.34 12.05
C PHE A 5 -1.77 0.82 13.48
N ALA A 6 -2.22 1.64 14.44
CA ALA A 6 -2.38 1.22 15.83
C ALA A 6 -3.40 0.09 15.97
N GLU A 7 -4.60 0.23 15.40
CA GLU A 7 -5.64 -0.80 15.46
C GLU A 7 -5.22 -2.09 14.75
N TYR A 8 -4.50 -1.99 13.63
CA TYR A 8 -4.02 -3.15 12.87
C TYR A 8 -2.94 -3.92 13.62
N VAL A 9 -1.95 -3.22 14.19
CA VAL A 9 -0.90 -3.82 15.02
C VAL A 9 -1.48 -4.41 16.32
N ALA A 10 -2.54 -3.81 16.86
CA ALA A 10 -3.30 -4.36 17.98
C ALA A 10 -4.14 -5.60 17.61
N GLY A 11 -4.06 -6.07 16.36
CA GLY A 11 -4.66 -7.32 15.92
C GLY A 11 -6.02 -7.18 15.23
N ARG A 12 -6.58 -5.98 15.07
CA ARG A 12 -7.84 -5.82 14.32
C ARG A 12 -7.65 -6.14 12.84
N GLY A 13 -8.66 -6.74 12.23
CA GLY A 13 -8.68 -7.01 10.78
C GLY A 13 -8.97 -5.76 9.96
N MET A 14 -8.46 -5.69 8.73
CA MET A 14 -8.62 -4.52 7.83
C MET A 14 -10.10 -4.14 7.64
N THR A 15 -10.98 -5.11 7.41
CA THR A 15 -12.43 -4.89 7.26
C THR A 15 -13.06 -4.35 8.55
N SER A 16 -12.63 -4.84 9.72
CA SER A 16 -13.14 -4.34 11.00
C SER A 16 -12.72 -2.89 11.24
N ILE A 17 -11.50 -2.53 10.87
CA ILE A 17 -11.00 -1.15 10.95
C ILE A 17 -11.81 -0.27 9.99
N ALA A 18 -11.98 -0.68 8.73
CA ALA A 18 -12.76 0.06 7.73
C ALA A 18 -14.20 0.32 8.21
N ARG A 19 -14.88 -0.72 8.71
CA ARG A 19 -16.22 -0.60 9.29
C ARG A 19 -16.24 0.34 10.49
N GLY A 20 -15.29 0.20 11.40
CA GLY A 20 -15.19 1.06 12.58
C GLY A 20 -14.95 2.53 12.24
N LEU A 21 -14.11 2.83 11.24
CA LEU A 21 -13.91 4.22 10.77
C LEU A 21 -15.17 4.80 10.13
N THR A 22 -15.88 3.99 9.32
CA THR A 22 -17.15 4.38 8.70
C THR A 22 -18.22 4.67 9.75
N GLN A 23 -18.36 3.80 10.77
CA GLN A 23 -19.31 3.98 11.87
C GLN A 23 -19.00 5.22 12.73
N ASN A 24 -17.72 5.54 12.90
CA ASN A 24 -17.29 6.73 13.63
C ASN A 24 -17.42 8.03 12.81
N GLY A 25 -17.99 7.99 11.59
CA GLY A 25 -18.19 9.17 10.75
C GLY A 25 -16.89 9.78 10.22
N ILE A 26 -15.76 9.05 10.26
CA ILE A 26 -14.48 9.56 9.77
C ILE A 26 -14.50 9.51 8.24
N ALA A 27 -14.32 10.67 7.60
CA ALA A 27 -14.26 10.76 6.15
C ALA A 27 -13.13 9.88 5.58
N CYS A 28 -13.44 9.09 4.55
CA CYS A 28 -12.44 8.35 3.80
C CYS A 28 -11.67 9.29 2.84
N PRO A 29 -10.49 8.89 2.31
CA PRO A 29 -9.67 9.77 1.48
C PRO A 29 -10.41 10.39 0.28
N SER A 30 -11.30 9.62 -0.37
CA SER A 30 -12.13 10.10 -1.48
C SER A 30 -13.19 11.12 -1.09
N ALA A 31 -13.67 11.06 0.16
CA ALA A 31 -14.62 12.02 0.71
C ALA A 31 -13.93 13.25 1.31
N TYR A 32 -12.74 13.08 1.89
CA TYR A 32 -11.96 14.15 2.53
C TYR A 32 -11.52 15.22 1.53
N ASP A 33 -10.99 14.80 0.37
CA ASP A 33 -10.60 15.71 -0.71
C ASP A 33 -11.37 15.36 -1.99
N ARG A 34 -12.62 15.85 -2.05
CA ARG A 34 -13.53 15.55 -3.16
C ARG A 34 -13.09 16.23 -4.45
N ALA A 35 -12.49 17.42 -4.36
CA ALA A 35 -12.03 18.17 -5.52
C ALA A 35 -10.92 17.42 -6.27
N ARG A 36 -10.02 16.76 -5.53
CA ARG A 36 -8.97 15.90 -6.12
C ARG A 36 -9.47 14.52 -6.54
N ASN A 37 -10.57 14.04 -5.96
CA ASN A 37 -11.12 12.70 -6.21
C ASN A 37 -12.56 12.72 -6.76
N PRO A 38 -12.88 13.48 -7.82
CA PRO A 38 -14.26 13.61 -8.31
C PRO A 38 -14.80 12.30 -8.89
N HIS A 39 -13.90 11.46 -9.44
CA HIS A 39 -14.20 10.17 -10.04
C HIS A 39 -14.55 9.08 -9.01
N ARG A 40 -14.24 9.28 -7.73
CA ARG A 40 -14.58 8.32 -6.66
C ARG A 40 -15.91 8.70 -6.06
N GLN A 41 -16.94 7.87 -6.18
CA GLN A 41 -18.28 8.19 -5.64
C GLN A 41 -18.46 7.72 -4.18
N THR A 42 -17.69 6.72 -3.74
CA THR A 42 -17.77 6.14 -2.40
C THR A 42 -17.38 7.11 -1.29
N ARG A 43 -18.19 7.15 -0.22
CA ARG A 43 -17.97 7.95 1.00
C ARG A 43 -17.66 7.11 2.25
N ILE A 44 -17.60 5.79 2.12
CA ILE A 44 -17.26 4.86 3.20
C ILE A 44 -15.79 4.45 3.12
N TRP A 45 -15.24 3.96 4.24
CA TRP A 45 -13.94 3.32 4.24
C TRP A 45 -14.05 1.91 3.66
N GLU A 46 -13.29 1.65 2.61
CA GLU A 46 -13.17 0.33 2.01
C GLU A 46 -11.94 -0.42 2.56
N THR A 47 -12.02 -1.75 2.61
CA THR A 47 -10.89 -2.61 3.02
C THR A 47 -9.67 -2.40 2.12
N THR A 48 -9.89 -2.19 0.82
CA THR A 48 -8.86 -1.86 -0.18
C THR A 48 -8.11 -0.58 0.17
N ALA A 49 -8.80 0.44 0.67
CA ALA A 49 -8.18 1.69 1.11
C ALA A 49 -7.29 1.46 2.35
N ILE A 50 -7.75 0.67 3.32
CA ILE A 50 -6.94 0.30 4.49
C ILE A 50 -5.68 -0.44 4.07
N ARG A 51 -5.82 -1.42 3.17
CA ARG A 51 -4.70 -2.18 2.61
C ARG A 51 -3.69 -1.24 1.92
N ALA A 52 -4.15 -0.34 1.06
CA ALA A 52 -3.29 0.60 0.35
C ALA A 52 -2.51 1.50 1.32
N ILE A 53 -3.16 1.97 2.39
CA ILE A 53 -2.51 2.78 3.44
C ILE A 53 -1.45 1.98 4.20
N LEU A 54 -1.77 0.75 4.60
CA LEU A 54 -0.82 -0.10 5.31
C LEU A 54 0.40 -0.44 4.44
N GLN A 55 0.21 -0.57 3.12
CA GLN A 55 1.30 -0.89 2.19
C GLN A 55 2.16 0.32 1.79
N TYR A 56 1.76 1.56 2.12
CA TYR A 56 2.48 2.74 1.63
C TYR A 56 3.65 3.12 2.56
N PRO A 57 4.90 2.87 2.15
CA PRO A 57 6.07 3.12 3.01
C PRO A 57 6.37 4.59 3.23
N GLN A 58 5.86 5.48 2.37
CA GLN A 58 6.14 6.92 2.47
C GLN A 58 5.62 7.54 3.78
N TYR A 59 4.69 6.88 4.48
CA TYR A 59 4.25 7.32 5.81
C TYR A 59 5.34 7.29 6.88
N THR A 60 6.49 6.65 6.62
CA THR A 60 7.66 6.71 7.49
C THR A 60 8.57 7.90 7.22
N GLY A 61 8.19 8.84 6.35
CA GLY A 61 9.01 9.99 5.96
C GLY A 61 10.16 9.65 5.00
N ARG A 62 10.23 8.40 4.51
CA ARG A 62 11.27 7.93 3.59
C ARG A 62 10.73 7.73 2.19
N GLN A 63 11.53 8.10 1.20
CA GLN A 63 11.21 7.82 -0.20
C GLN A 63 11.64 6.40 -0.55
N VAL A 64 10.86 5.75 -1.41
CA VAL A 64 11.10 4.36 -1.82
C VAL A 64 11.03 4.24 -3.34
N TRP A 65 12.10 3.73 -3.93
CA TRP A 65 12.26 3.45 -5.35
C TRP A 65 12.39 1.94 -5.61
N ASN A 66 12.48 1.56 -6.89
CA ASN A 66 12.64 0.18 -7.34
C ASN A 66 11.53 -0.77 -6.87
N ARG A 67 10.28 -0.28 -6.80
CA ARG A 67 9.12 -1.08 -6.36
C ARG A 67 8.61 -2.03 -7.44
N VAL A 68 8.85 -1.69 -8.69
CA VAL A 68 8.34 -2.41 -9.86
C VAL A 68 9.46 -2.47 -10.89
N ARG A 69 9.61 -3.61 -11.53
CA ARG A 69 10.46 -3.80 -12.71
C ARG A 69 9.62 -4.22 -13.91
N THR A 70 10.21 -4.11 -15.09
CA THR A 70 9.65 -4.65 -16.32
C THR A 70 10.54 -5.80 -16.75
N ASP A 71 9.94 -6.99 -16.86
CA ASP A 71 10.60 -8.19 -17.35
C ASP A 71 10.17 -8.37 -18.83
N GLU A 72 11.14 -8.53 -19.72
CA GLU A 72 10.88 -8.89 -21.12
C GLU A 72 10.82 -10.41 -21.23
N VAL A 73 9.67 -10.95 -21.61
CA VAL A 73 9.41 -12.40 -21.67
C VAL A 73 8.98 -12.81 -23.05
N LEU A 74 9.40 -13.99 -23.50
CA LEU A 74 8.91 -14.57 -24.74
C LEU A 74 7.39 -14.77 -24.65
N ILE A 75 6.68 -14.40 -25.71
CA ILE A 75 5.23 -14.61 -25.80
C ILE A 75 4.94 -16.12 -25.86
N ASP A 76 5.73 -16.85 -26.65
CA ASP A 76 5.70 -18.30 -26.74
C ASP A 76 7.14 -18.85 -26.75
N ILE A 77 7.37 -19.90 -25.96
CA ILE A 77 8.68 -20.57 -25.89
C ILE A 77 8.89 -21.46 -27.13
N ASP A 78 7.80 -22.00 -27.68
CA ASP A 78 7.83 -22.90 -28.84
C ASP A 78 7.79 -22.13 -30.18
N ASP A 79 7.43 -20.83 -30.17
CA ASP A 79 7.47 -19.92 -31.33
C ASP A 79 8.15 -18.58 -31.01
N VAL A 80 9.49 -18.58 -31.10
CA VAL A 80 10.34 -17.42 -30.81
C VAL A 80 10.11 -16.25 -31.80
N ALA A 81 9.60 -16.52 -33.01
CA ALA A 81 9.37 -15.48 -34.01
C ALA A 81 8.21 -14.54 -33.63
N LEU A 82 7.33 -15.00 -32.72
CA LEU A 82 6.22 -14.20 -32.18
C LEU A 82 6.71 -13.01 -31.34
N GLY A 83 7.95 -13.06 -30.83
CA GLY A 83 8.62 -11.97 -30.15
C GLY A 83 8.42 -11.96 -28.63
N HIS A 84 8.53 -10.77 -28.03
CA HIS A 84 8.51 -10.55 -26.59
C HIS A 84 7.38 -9.63 -26.14
N GLU A 85 6.92 -9.82 -24.91
CA GLU A 85 6.06 -8.87 -24.21
C GLU A 85 6.74 -8.30 -22.96
N ASN A 86 6.39 -7.05 -22.64
CA ASN A 86 6.82 -6.37 -21.42
C ASN A 86 5.87 -6.69 -20.27
N ARG A 87 6.32 -7.51 -19.33
CA ARG A 87 5.54 -7.85 -18.13
C ARG A 87 5.97 -7.01 -16.94
N ARG A 88 5.02 -6.29 -16.35
CA ARG A 88 5.26 -5.47 -15.17
C ARG A 88 5.18 -6.33 -13.90
N CYS A 89 6.31 -6.44 -13.18
CA CYS A 89 6.45 -7.29 -12.00
C CYS A 89 6.76 -6.46 -10.75
N TRP A 90 6.03 -6.70 -9.66
CA TRP A 90 6.35 -6.09 -8.36
C TRP A 90 7.63 -6.72 -7.80
N ASN A 91 8.58 -5.89 -7.38
CA ASN A 91 9.78 -6.37 -6.71
C ASN A 91 9.47 -6.74 -5.25
N ASP A 92 10.23 -7.70 -4.72
CA ASP A 92 10.17 -8.03 -3.30
C ASP A 92 10.54 -6.78 -2.46
N PRO A 93 9.85 -6.51 -1.34
CA PRO A 93 10.18 -5.37 -0.48
C PRO A 93 11.64 -5.30 -0.02
N SER A 94 12.38 -6.42 0.02
CA SER A 94 13.82 -6.45 0.30
C SER A 94 14.67 -5.84 -0.81
N GLN A 95 14.15 -5.75 -2.03
CA GLN A 95 14.82 -5.15 -3.20
C GLN A 95 14.47 -3.66 -3.36
N TRP A 96 13.58 -3.13 -2.52
CA TRP A 96 13.20 -1.73 -2.57
C TRP A 96 14.35 -0.86 -2.09
N VAL A 97 14.60 0.24 -2.81
CA VAL A 97 15.66 1.19 -2.45
C VAL A 97 15.05 2.31 -1.63
N TRP A 98 15.52 2.48 -0.40
CA TRP A 98 15.04 3.50 0.53
C TRP A 98 15.95 4.72 0.53
N SER A 99 15.38 5.92 0.74
CA SER A 99 16.17 7.13 0.95
C SER A 99 17.06 7.02 2.19
N ARG A 100 18.28 7.55 2.08
CA ARG A 100 19.24 7.58 3.21
C ARG A 100 18.79 8.52 4.33
N SER A 101 18.16 9.64 3.96
CA SER A 101 17.57 10.61 4.88
C SER A 101 16.05 10.59 4.82
N GLU A 102 15.41 10.95 5.93
CA GLU A 102 13.99 11.29 5.97
C GLU A 102 13.80 12.60 5.21
N SER A 103 12.93 12.59 4.21
CA SER A 103 12.70 13.75 3.34
C SER A 103 11.54 14.61 3.81
N ASP A 104 10.72 14.08 4.73
CA ASP A 104 9.48 14.70 5.22
C ASP A 104 9.20 14.26 6.66
N THR A 105 8.29 14.94 7.34
CA THR A 105 7.84 14.59 8.69
C THR A 105 7.20 13.21 8.69
N SER A 106 7.82 12.28 9.41
CA SER A 106 7.30 10.92 9.56
C SER A 106 5.94 10.92 10.26
N LEU A 107 4.90 10.45 9.56
CA LEU A 107 3.56 10.31 10.12
C LEU A 107 3.43 9.05 10.99
N ILE A 108 4.27 8.04 10.72
CA ILE A 108 4.28 6.71 11.35
C ILE A 108 5.73 6.29 11.58
N SER A 109 6.10 5.91 12.81
CA SER A 109 7.46 5.43 13.09
C SER A 109 7.84 4.21 12.23
N PRO A 110 9.10 4.08 11.79
CA PRO A 110 9.56 2.92 11.02
C PRO A 110 9.29 1.58 11.73
N ASP A 111 9.45 1.51 13.06
CA ASP A 111 9.13 0.31 13.85
C ASP A 111 7.64 -0.07 13.75
N ARG A 112 6.72 0.90 13.89
CA ARG A 112 5.28 0.63 13.77
C ARG A 112 4.91 0.16 12.37
N TYR A 113 5.52 0.75 11.35
CA TYR A 113 5.33 0.31 9.97
C TYR A 113 5.84 -1.12 9.77
N ALA A 114 7.03 -1.43 10.27
CA ALA A 114 7.62 -2.77 10.18
C ALA A 114 6.74 -3.84 10.85
N ARG A 115 6.23 -3.57 12.07
CA ARG A 115 5.30 -4.47 12.77
C ARG A 115 4.00 -4.69 12.00
N ALA A 116 3.48 -3.65 11.34
CA ALA A 116 2.32 -3.77 10.47
C ALA A 116 2.62 -4.67 9.27
N GLN A 117 3.77 -4.51 8.60
CA GLN A 117 4.17 -5.38 7.48
C GLN A 117 4.35 -6.82 7.91
N GLU A 118 4.92 -7.07 9.07
CA GLU A 118 5.06 -8.42 9.61
C GLU A 118 3.69 -9.05 9.88
N THR A 119 2.74 -8.27 10.40
CA THR A 119 1.36 -8.72 10.59
C THR A 119 0.67 -9.03 9.26
N VAL A 120 0.91 -8.24 8.21
CA VAL A 120 0.43 -8.54 6.84
C VAL A 120 1.00 -9.87 6.33
N LYS A 121 2.33 -10.06 6.42
CA LYS A 121 3.00 -11.30 6.01
C LYS A 121 2.46 -12.52 6.74
N ARG A 122 2.31 -12.43 8.07
CA ARG A 122 1.78 -13.52 8.91
C ARG A 122 0.34 -13.91 8.54
N ARG A 123 -0.47 -12.96 8.07
CA ARG A 123 -1.88 -13.17 7.71
C ARG A 123 -2.08 -13.56 6.24
N GLY A 124 -1.02 -13.58 5.42
CA GLY A 124 -1.10 -13.86 3.98
C GLY A 124 -2.05 -12.91 3.24
N THR A 125 -2.23 -11.69 3.75
CA THR A 125 -3.25 -10.74 3.27
C THR A 125 -2.71 -9.87 2.17
#